data_AF-A0A6A5T191-F1
#
_entry.id   AF-A0A6A5T191-F1
#
_cell.length_a   1.000
_cell.length_b   1.000
_cell.length_c   1.000
_cell.angle_alpha   90.00
_cell.angle_beta   90.00
_cell.angle_gamma   90.00
#
_symmetry.space_group_name_H-M   'P 1'
#
loop_
_entity.id
_entity.type
_entity.pdbx_description
1 polymer ?
#
loop_
_entity_poly.entity_id
_entity_poly.type
_entity_poly.pdbx_seq_one_letter_code
_entity_poly.pdbx_strand_id
1 'polypeptide(L)'
;MHRNEYDQELDSVLVGPLPIGVNKFQFRADPPDLSRIPNSEIIGVTVILLSCSYEGREFVRVGYYVNNEYTDEALALDPPTKPVIEKVQRQILAEKPRVTRFAIKWYVFIARYAVLGKN
;
A
#
# COMPACT_ATOMS: atom_id res chain seq x y z
N MET A 1 -3.20 18.16 6.20
CA MET A 1 -2.50 17.15 7.01
C MET A 1 -3.25 15.84 6.85
N HIS A 2 -2.59 14.80 6.32
CA HIS A 2 -3.16 13.46 6.22
C HIS A 2 -3.20 12.87 7.64
N ARG A 3 -4.37 12.45 8.12
CA ARG A 3 -4.52 11.80 9.43
C ARG A 3 -4.43 10.30 9.17
N ASN A 4 -3.34 9.68 9.60
CA ASN A 4 -3.12 8.23 9.51
C ASN A 4 -3.97 7.42 10.52
N GLU A 5 -4.93 8.06 11.21
CA GLU A 5 -5.70 7.43 12.30
C GLU A 5 -6.58 6.28 11.81
N TYR A 6 -6.98 6.30 10.53
CA TYR A 6 -7.83 5.29 9.90
C TYR A 6 -7.07 4.41 8.89
N ASP A 7 -5.73 4.54 8.81
CA ASP A 7 -4.93 3.67 7.96
C ASP A 7 -5.01 2.22 8.48
N GLN A 8 -5.16 1.29 7.55
CA GLN A 8 -5.25 -0.13 7.85
C GLN A 8 -4.18 -0.88 7.06
N GLU A 9 -3.37 -1.67 7.75
CA GLU A 9 -2.52 -2.69 7.11
C GLU A 9 -3.42 -3.85 6.67
N LEU A 10 -3.50 -4.07 5.36
CA LEU A 10 -4.36 -5.13 4.79
C LEU A 10 -3.68 -6.50 4.79
N ASP A 11 -2.38 -6.52 4.48
CA ASP A 11 -1.55 -7.73 4.54
C ASP A 11 -0.06 -7.33 4.50
N SER A 12 0.81 -8.23 4.94
CA SER A 12 2.26 -8.10 4.82
C SER A 12 2.91 -9.45 4.52
N VAL A 13 3.86 -9.44 3.57
CA VAL A 13 4.58 -10.66 3.14
C VAL A 13 6.08 -10.46 3.20
N LEU A 14 6.77 -11.44 3.78
CA LEU A 14 8.23 -11.53 3.72
C LEU A 14 8.63 -12.31 2.47
N VAL A 15 9.47 -11.69 1.64
CA VAL A 15 9.96 -12.31 0.41
C VAL A 15 11.48 -12.45 0.51
N GLY A 16 11.97 -13.69 0.64
CA GLY A 16 13.41 -13.94 0.65
C GLY A 16 13.78 -15.39 0.96
N PRO A 17 15.00 -15.83 0.56
CA PRO A 17 15.98 -15.10 -0.24
C PRO A 17 15.55 -14.97 -1.71
N LEU A 18 15.75 -13.79 -2.31
CA LEU A 18 15.39 -13.52 -3.71
C LEU A 18 16.58 -13.79 -4.65
N PRO A 19 16.40 -14.58 -5.72
CA PRO A 19 17.45 -14.75 -6.73
C PRO A 19 17.70 -13.44 -7.48
N ILE A 20 18.95 -13.24 -7.89
CA ILE A 20 19.32 -12.08 -8.71
C ILE A 20 18.59 -12.17 -10.05
N GLY A 21 17.91 -11.09 -10.43
CA GLY A 21 17.18 -10.99 -11.69
C GLY A 21 15.76 -10.46 -11.49
N VAL A 22 14.92 -10.70 -12.50
CA VAL A 22 13.52 -10.29 -12.49
C VAL A 22 12.70 -11.34 -11.74
N ASN A 23 12.03 -10.92 -10.68
CA ASN A 23 11.12 -11.75 -9.90
C ASN A 23 9.69 -11.23 -10.04
N LYS A 24 8.72 -12.14 -10.04
CA LYS A 24 7.29 -11.83 -10.07
C LYS A 24 6.57 -12.69 -9.05
N PHE A 25 5.68 -12.09 -8.28
CA PHE A 25 4.79 -12.79 -7.36
C PHE A 25 3.41 -12.12 -7.38
N GLN A 26 2.41 -12.84 -6.87
CA GLN A 26 1.08 -12.29 -6.67
C GLN A 26 0.94 -11.85 -5.21
N PHE A 27 0.58 -10.60 -4.99
CA PHE A 27 0.19 -10.08 -3.68
C PHE A 27 -1.33 -9.96 -3.64
N ARG A 28 -1.96 -10.58 -2.66
CA ARG A 28 -3.42 -10.50 -2.43
C ARG A 28 -3.62 -10.12 -0.98
N ALA A 29 -4.65 -9.31 -0.71
CA ALA A 29 -5.04 -8.93 0.62
C ALA A 29 -6.57 -8.84 0.68
N ASP A 30 -7.11 -9.06 1.87
CA ASP A 30 -8.53 -8.87 2.15
C ASP A 30 -8.88 -7.37 2.16
N PRO A 31 -10.18 -7.00 1.97
CA PRO A 31 -10.61 -5.61 2.04
C PRO A 31 -10.41 -5.01 3.45
N PRO A 32 -10.38 -3.68 3.57
CA PRO A 32 -10.30 -3.03 4.88
C PRO A 32 -11.55 -3.32 5.73
N ASP A 33 -11.40 -3.24 7.04
CA ASP A 33 -12.53 -3.31 7.96
C ASP A 33 -13.32 -2.00 7.90
N LEU A 34 -14.53 -2.09 7.34
CA LEU A 34 -15.43 -0.94 7.16
C LEU A 34 -15.92 -0.35 8.48
N SER A 35 -15.93 -1.14 9.57
CA SER A 35 -16.36 -0.63 10.89
C SER A 35 -15.37 0.38 11.48
N ARG A 36 -14.13 0.39 10.98
CA ARG A 36 -13.06 1.30 11.38
C ARG A 36 -12.95 2.54 10.49
N ILE A 37 -13.79 2.65 9.45
CA ILE A 37 -13.84 3.79 8.56
C ILE A 37 -15.02 4.67 8.95
N PRO A 38 -14.85 5.98 9.16
CA PRO A 38 -15.98 6.88 9.38
C PRO A 38 -16.98 6.78 8.24
N ASN A 39 -18.28 6.70 8.55
CA ASN A 39 -19.35 6.60 7.53
C ASN A 39 -19.26 7.70 6.46
N SER A 40 -18.82 8.91 6.84
CA SER A 40 -18.62 10.04 5.94
C SER A 40 -17.45 9.89 4.97
N GLU A 41 -16.56 8.92 5.18
CA GLU A 41 -15.33 8.69 4.40
C GLU A 41 -15.40 7.42 3.54
N ILE A 42 -16.49 6.64 3.64
CA ILE A 42 -16.66 5.42 2.85
C ILE A 42 -16.85 5.74 1.35
N ILE A 43 -17.58 6.82 1.05
CA ILE A 43 -17.80 7.31 -0.32
C ILE A 43 -16.79 8.41 -0.63
N GLY A 44 -16.26 8.38 -1.85
CA GLY A 44 -15.28 9.33 -2.36
C GLY A 44 -13.92 8.70 -2.61
N VAL A 45 -12.92 9.56 -2.75
CA VAL A 45 -11.57 9.18 -3.16
C VAL A 45 -10.70 8.89 -1.94
N THR A 46 -10.08 7.71 -1.96
CA THR A 46 -9.05 7.28 -1.01
C THR A 46 -7.83 6.74 -1.76
N VAL A 47 -6.84 6.19 -1.04
CA VAL A 47 -5.59 5.68 -1.62
C VAL A 47 -5.27 4.31 -1.01
N ILE A 48 -4.83 3.37 -1.86
CA ILE A 48 -4.12 2.16 -1.41
C ILE A 48 -2.63 2.35 -1.62
N LEU A 49 -1.82 1.93 -0.64
CA LEU A 49 -0.37 2.06 -0.65
C LEU A 49 0.27 0.68 -0.58
N LEU A 50 1.10 0.34 -1.56
CA LEU A 50 2.01 -0.79 -1.51
C LEU A 50 3.40 -0.28 -1.13
N SER A 51 3.84 -0.65 0.07
CA SER A 51 5.18 -0.33 0.60
C SER A 51 6.08 -1.56 0.45
N CYS A 52 7.31 -1.35 -0.01
CA CYS A 52 8.35 -2.37 0.06
C CYS A 52 9.51 -1.85 0.91
N SER A 53 9.94 -2.69 1.84
CA SER A 53 11.02 -2.38 2.78
C SER A 53 12.10 -3.45 2.75
N TYR A 54 13.35 -3.04 2.98
CA TYR A 54 14.48 -3.93 3.20
C TYR A 54 15.10 -3.59 4.56
N GLU A 55 15.22 -4.58 5.44
CA GLU A 55 15.67 -4.40 6.83
C GLU A 55 14.95 -3.25 7.56
N GLY A 56 13.61 -3.18 7.40
CA GLY A 56 12.77 -2.14 8.02
C GLY A 56 12.89 -0.74 7.38
N ARG A 57 13.65 -0.59 6.29
CA ARG A 57 13.80 0.68 5.57
C ARG A 57 13.00 0.63 4.28
N GLU A 58 11.97 1.45 4.19
CA GLU A 58 11.17 1.59 2.98
C GLU A 58 12.04 2.14 1.84
N PHE A 59 12.05 1.46 0.70
CA PHE A 59 12.81 1.90 -0.48
C PHE A 59 11.92 2.24 -1.67
N VAL A 60 10.69 1.74 -1.70
CA VAL A 60 9.68 2.13 -2.70
C VAL A 60 8.29 2.07 -2.10
N ARG A 61 7.47 3.05 -2.49
CA ARG A 61 6.04 3.11 -2.22
C ARG A 61 5.30 3.32 -3.53
N VAL A 62 4.25 2.54 -3.77
CA VAL A 62 3.37 2.68 -4.92
C VAL A 62 1.96 2.96 -4.41
N GLY A 63 1.44 4.14 -4.72
CA GLY A 63 0.08 4.55 -4.37
C GLY A 63 -0.87 4.49 -5.57
N TYR A 64 -2.08 4.00 -5.34
CA TYR A 64 -3.17 4.07 -6.31
C TYR A 64 -4.35 4.81 -5.70
N TYR A 65 -4.91 5.75 -6.46
CA TYR A 65 -6.21 6.32 -6.11
C TYR A 65 -7.29 5.25 -6.24
N VAL A 66 -8.19 5.26 -5.28
CA VAL A 66 -9.37 4.40 -5.23
C VAL A 66 -10.57 5.30 -5.10
N ASN A 67 -11.51 5.19 -6.03
CA ASN A 67 -12.80 5.87 -5.96
C ASN A 67 -13.85 4.86 -5.48
N ASN A 68 -14.57 5.21 -4.42
CA ASN A 68 -15.72 4.46 -3.93
C ASN A 68 -16.97 5.30 -4.22
N GLU A 69 -17.87 4.80 -5.06
CA GLU A 69 -19.06 5.55 -5.46
C GLU A 69 -20.29 4.67 -5.57
N TYR A 70 -21.47 5.29 -5.49
CA TYR A 70 -22.71 4.63 -5.86
C TYR A 70 -22.86 4.65 -7.38
N THR A 71 -23.23 3.51 -7.94
CA THR A 71 -23.63 3.42 -9.35
C THR A 71 -25.09 3.78 -9.58
N ASP A 72 -25.88 3.79 -8.51
CA ASP A 72 -27.28 4.20 -8.48
C ASP A 72 -27.37 5.72 -8.45
N GLU A 73 -27.96 6.33 -9.49
CA GLU A 73 -28.03 7.79 -9.65
C GLU A 73 -28.76 8.48 -8.48
N ALA A 74 -29.80 7.86 -7.92
CA ALA A 74 -30.56 8.45 -6.82
C ALA A 74 -29.69 8.52 -5.56
N LEU A 75 -28.92 7.48 -5.27
CA LEU A 75 -27.99 7.45 -4.14
C LEU A 75 -26.76 8.33 -4.35
N ALA A 76 -26.33 8.53 -5.60
CA ALA A 76 -25.26 9.45 -5.92
C ALA A 76 -25.69 10.92 -5.73
N LEU A 77 -26.93 11.24 -6.09
CA LEU A 77 -27.48 12.60 -5.97
C LEU A 77 -27.82 12.97 -4.52
N ASP A 78 -28.37 12.03 -3.75
CA ASP A 78 -28.74 12.23 -2.34
C ASP A 78 -28.22 11.06 -1.48
N PRO A 79 -26.91 11.06 -1.14
CA PRO A 79 -26.30 9.96 -0.40
C PRO A 79 -26.81 9.92 1.05
N PRO A 80 -27.24 8.75 1.55
CA PRO A 80 -27.72 8.61 2.92
C PRO A 80 -26.59 8.82 3.94
N THR A 81 -26.93 9.30 5.13
CA THR A 81 -25.96 9.52 6.23
C THR A 81 -25.20 8.25 6.63
N LYS A 82 -25.87 7.10 6.58
CA LYS A 82 -25.24 5.79 6.73
C LYS A 82 -25.10 5.16 5.34
N PRO A 83 -23.87 4.89 4.87
CA PRO A 83 -23.66 4.31 3.56
C PRO A 83 -24.30 2.92 3.39
N VAL A 84 -24.82 2.66 2.20
CA VAL A 84 -25.37 1.36 1.79
C VAL A 84 -24.27 0.57 1.09
N ILE A 85 -23.46 -0.13 1.88
CA ILE A 85 -22.21 -0.76 1.43
C ILE A 85 -22.40 -1.67 0.22
N GLU A 86 -23.52 -2.39 0.16
CA GLU A 86 -23.83 -3.35 -0.90
C GLU A 86 -24.00 -2.69 -2.27
N LYS A 87 -24.23 -1.37 -2.31
CA LYS A 87 -24.38 -0.57 -3.52
C LYS A 87 -23.14 0.26 -3.86
N VAL A 88 -22.07 0.15 -3.08
CA VAL A 88 -20.82 0.86 -3.33
C VAL A 88 -19.96 0.07 -4.31
N GLN A 89 -19.55 0.72 -5.39
CA GLN A 89 -18.55 0.19 -6.31
C GLN A 89 -17.20 0.84 -6.04
N ARG A 90 -16.17 0.00 -5.97
CA ARG A 90 -14.78 0.42 -5.83
C ARG A 90 -14.07 0.35 -7.18
N GLN A 91 -13.47 1.46 -7.60
CA GLN A 91 -12.61 1.54 -8.77
C GLN A 91 -11.20 1.98 -8.40
N ILE A 92 -10.21 1.16 -8.72
CA ILE A 92 -8.80 1.49 -8.56
C ILE A 92 -8.29 2.10 -9.86
N LEU A 93 -7.70 3.29 -9.80
CA LEU A 93 -7.07 3.94 -10.96
C LEU A 93 -5.69 3.31 -11.23
N ALA A 94 -5.71 2.06 -11.69
CA ALA A 94 -4.52 1.23 -11.87
C ALA A 94 -3.54 1.77 -12.93
N GLU A 95 -4.04 2.56 -13.89
CA GLU A 95 -3.24 3.10 -14.99
C GLU A 95 -2.36 4.29 -14.61
N LYS A 96 -2.65 4.97 -13.48
CA LYS A 96 -1.91 6.16 -13.03
C LYS A 96 -1.34 5.99 -11.61
N PRO A 97 -0.46 4.99 -11.39
CA PRO A 97 0.18 4.83 -10.09
C PRO A 97 1.07 6.02 -9.76
N ARG A 98 1.16 6.35 -8.47
CA ARG A 98 2.16 7.27 -7.93
C ARG A 98 3.28 6.47 -7.31
N VAL A 99 4.46 6.50 -7.93
CA VAL A 99 5.65 5.79 -7.45
C VAL A 99 6.58 6.78 -6.75
N THR A 100 6.88 6.51 -5.48
CA THR A 100 7.87 7.24 -4.70
C THR A 100 9.01 6.30 -4.35
N ARG A 101 10.25 6.73 -4.58
CA ARG A 101 11.46 5.96 -4.29
C ARG A 101 12.25 6.65 -3.19
N PHE A 102 12.76 5.87 -2.26
CA PHE A 102 13.56 6.34 -1.15
C PHE A 102 14.96 5.73 -1.24
N ALA A 103 15.98 6.57 -1.14
CA ALA A 103 17.35 6.08 -1.08
C ALA A 103 17.61 5.45 0.29
N ILE A 104 18.01 4.18 0.31
CA ILE A 104 18.38 3.46 1.53
C ILE A 104 19.80 2.90 1.41
N LYS A 105 20.40 2.61 2.57
CA LYS A 105 21.65 1.84 2.65
C LYS A 105 21.31 0.35 2.62
N TRP A 106 21.78 -0.36 1.60
CA TRP A 106 21.51 -1.79 1.37
C TRP A 106 22.49 -2.72 2.07
N TYR A 107 23.75 -2.31 2.22
CA TYR A 107 24.79 -3.11 2.85
C TYR A 107 25.54 -2.27 3.88
N VAL A 108 25.72 -2.82 5.07
CA VAL A 108 26.77 -2.37 5.98
C VAL A 108 28.01 -3.18 5.59
N PHE A 109 29.01 -2.53 4.97
CA PHE A 109 30.31 -3.16 4.80
C PHE A 109 30.83 -3.57 6.17
N ILE A 110 30.81 -4.86 6.47
CA ILE A 110 31.62 -5.42 7.55
C ILE A 110 33.00 -5.61 6.94
N ALA A 111 33.87 -4.62 7.11
CA ALA A 111 35.29 -4.80 6.82
C ALA A 111 35.82 -5.87 7.79
N ARG A 112 35.85 -7.13 7.36
CA ARG A 112 36.68 -8.13 8.02
C ARG A 112 38.12 -7.78 7.65
N TYR A 113 38.87 -7.23 8.59
CA TYR A 113 40.32 -7.11 8.48
C TYR A 113 40.90 -8.50 8.22
N ALA A 114 41.30 -8.77 6.99
CA ALA A 114 42.19 -9.88 6.71
C ALA A 114 43.60 -9.41 7.07
N VAL A 115 44.12 -9.87 8.22
CA VAL A 115 45.55 -9.79 8.49
C VAL A 115 46.22 -10.80 7.57
N LEU A 116 46.71 -10.35 6.42
CA LEU A 116 47.62 -11.12 5.60
C LEU A 116 48.96 -11.16 6.33
N GLY A 117 49.21 -12.25 7.06
CA GLY A 117 50.53 -12.60 7.56
C GLY A 117 51.46 -12.84 6.38
N LYS A 118 52.55 -12.05 6.29
CA LYS A 118 53.69 -12.37 5.44
C LYS A 118 54.46 -13.52 6.08
N ASN A 119 54.70 -14.58 5.33
CA ASN A 119 55.90 -15.40 5.43
C ASN A 119 56.70 -15.21 4.15
#